data_AF-A0A7J2VWA5-F1
#
_entry.id   AF-A0A7J2VWA5-F1
#
_cell.length_a   1.000
_cell.length_b   1.000
_cell.length_c   1.000
_cell.angle_alpha   90.00
_cell.angle_beta   90.00
_cell.angle_gamma   90.00
#
_symmetry.space_group_name_H-M   'P 1'
#
loop_
_entity.id
_entity.type
_entity.pdbx_description
1 polymer ?
#
loop_
_entity_poly.entity_id
_entity_poly.type
_entity_poly.pdbx_seq_one_letter_code
_entity_poly.pdbx_strand_id
1 'polypeptide(L)' 'MVICPKCGNEIDYLGLEVISKTYYIFDKNGEWKDEVEGDADTIFYCPRCQRALFFDEEDARAFLNGEKVEVVQED' A
#
# COMPACT_ATOMS: atom_id res chain seq x y z
N MET A 1 7.22 -19.59 0.14
CA MET A 1 8.17 -18.69 -0.54
C MET A 1 7.66 -18.48 -1.94
N VAL A 2 7.67 -17.24 -2.42
CA VAL A 2 7.13 -16.83 -3.71
C VAL A 2 8.10 -15.91 -4.44
N ILE A 3 8.00 -15.86 -5.76
CA ILE A 3 8.87 -15.04 -6.59
C ILE A 3 8.22 -13.69 -6.81
N CYS A 4 8.92 -12.60 -6.47
CA CYS A 4 8.44 -11.26 -6.79
C CYS A 4 8.35 -11.08 -8.32
N PRO A 5 7.16 -10.77 -8.88
CA PRO A 5 6.99 -10.63 -10.32
C PRO A 5 7.68 -9.38 -10.89
N LYS A 6 8.03 -8.41 -10.04
CA LYS A 6 8.69 -7.16 -10.46
C LYS A 6 10.21 -7.24 -10.50
N CYS A 7 10.84 -8.10 -9.69
CA CYS A 7 12.31 -8.16 -9.59
C CYS A 7 12.91 -9.57 -9.64
N GLY A 8 12.09 -10.63 -9.63
CA GLY A 8 12.53 -12.02 -9.75
C GLY A 8 13.16 -12.62 -8.48
N ASN A 9 13.28 -11.87 -7.38
CA ASN A 9 13.81 -12.40 -6.13
C ASN A 9 12.77 -13.25 -5.39
N GLU A 10 13.27 -14.28 -4.70
CA GLU A 10 12.48 -15.04 -3.71
C GLU A 10 12.20 -14.19 -2.46
N ILE A 11 10.94 -14.22 -2.05
CA ILE A 11 10.45 -13.56 -0.83
C ILE A 11 9.47 -14.48 -0.09
N ASP A 12 9.42 -14.31 1.23
CA ASP A 12 8.54 -15.04 2.16
C ASP A 12 7.67 -14.11 3.00
N TYR A 13 7.78 -12.79 2.79
CA TYR A 13 6.91 -11.76 3.35
C TYR A 13 6.75 -10.57 2.40
N LEU A 14 5.74 -9.75 2.67
CA LEU A 14 5.51 -8.46 2.03
C LEU A 14 5.73 -7.34 3.05
N GLY A 15 6.23 -6.20 2.59
CA GLY A 15 6.19 -4.97 3.37
C GLY A 15 4.80 -4.35 3.30
N LEU A 16 4.39 -3.68 4.37
CA LEU A 16 3.12 -2.93 4.44
C LEU A 16 3.44 -1.46 4.69
N GLU A 17 2.84 -0.59 3.88
CA GLU A 17 2.81 0.85 4.10
C GLU A 17 1.35 1.29 4.24
N VAL A 18 1.07 2.12 5.25
CA VAL A 18 -0.25 2.69 5.51
C VAL A 18 -0.12 4.20 5.43
N ILE A 19 -0.85 4.81 4.50
CA ILE A 19 -0.83 6.25 4.23
C ILE A 19 -2.15 6.82 4.76
N SER A 20 -2.11 7.38 5.96
CA SER A 20 -3.25 8.13 6.52
C SER A 20 -3.26 9.56 5.98
N LYS A 21 -4.41 10.03 5.52
CA LYS A 21 -4.61 11.44 5.13
C LYS A 21 -5.42 12.15 6.20
N THR A 22 -4.97 13.33 6.62
CA THR A 22 -5.73 14.21 7.51
C THR A 22 -5.83 15.57 6.85
N TYR A 23 -7.06 16.06 6.69
CA TYR A 23 -7.35 17.36 6.09
C TYR A 23 -7.71 18.36 7.17
N TYR A 24 -7.02 19.49 7.19
CA TYR A 24 -7.30 20.58 8.11
C TYR A 24 -7.87 21.77 7.35
N ILE A 25 -8.99 22.31 7.84
CA ILE A 25 -9.59 23.52 7.29
C ILE A 25 -9.06 24.73 8.05
N PHE A 26 -8.34 25.60 7.33
CA PHE A 26 -7.84 26.87 7.86
C PHE A 26 -8.73 28.02 7.40
N ASP A 27 -9.26 28.81 8.33
CA ASP A 27 -10.19 29.87 8.02
C ASP A 27 -9.51 31.23 7.76
N LYS A 28 -10.29 32.21 7.31
CA LYS A 28 -9.81 33.56 6.98
C LYS A 28 -9.31 34.37 8.18
N ASN A 29 -9.64 33.96 9.40
CA ASN A 29 -9.20 34.62 10.63
C ASN A 29 -7.88 34.02 11.14
N GLY A 30 -7.38 32.98 10.48
CA GLY A 30 -6.16 32.29 10.87
C GLY A 30 -6.39 31.17 11.89
N GLU A 31 -7.62 30.67 12.01
CA GLU A 31 -7.97 29.61 12.96
C GLU A 31 -8.26 28.29 12.24
N TRP A 32 -7.84 27.18 12.86
CA TRP A 32 -8.19 25.83 12.41
C TRP A 32 -9.63 25.53 12.81
N LYS A 33 -10.49 25.19 11.85
CA LYS A 33 -11.91 24.99 12.08
C LYS A 33 -12.33 23.53 12.23
N ASP A 34 -11.81 22.68 11.37
CA ASP A 34 -12.23 21.29 11.27
C ASP A 34 -11.03 20.41 10.92
N GLU A 35 -11.11 19.18 11.41
CA GLU A 35 -10.26 18.06 11.02
C GLU A 35 -11.15 17.02 10.35
N VAL A 36 -10.81 16.66 9.12
CA VAL A 36 -11.47 15.58 8.39
C VAL A 36 -10.42 14.48 8.18
N GLU A 37 -10.64 13.35 8.82
CA GLU A 37 -9.89 12.13 8.51
C GLU A 37 -10.24 11.69 7.09
N GLY A 38 -9.24 11.63 6.24
CA GLY A 38 -9.34 11.02 4.91
C GLY A 38 -9.16 9.51 5.00
N ASP A 39 -9.54 8.83 3.92
CA ASP A 39 -9.31 7.40 3.80
C ASP A 39 -7.81 7.08 3.89
N ALA A 40 -7.49 5.99 4.59
CA ALA A 40 -6.14 5.47 4.65
C ALA A 40 -5.88 4.55 3.45
N ASP A 41 -4.85 4.84 2.67
CA ASP A 41 -4.40 3.95 1.60
C ASP A 41 -3.46 2.90 2.18
N THR A 42 -3.60 1.66 1.74
CA THR A 42 -2.73 0.54 2.15
C THR A 42 -1.95 0.04 0.95
N ILE A 43 -0.64 -0.17 1.09
CA ILE A 43 0.23 -0.65 0.02
C ILE A 43 1.04 -1.84 0.53
N PHE A 44 0.94 -2.95 -0.19
CA PHE A 44 1.78 -4.12 0.01
C PHE A 44 2.88 -4.14 -1.04
N TYR A 45 4.13 -4.13 -0.61
CA TYR A 45 5.29 -4.00 -1.49
C TYR A 45 6.30 -5.13 -1.32
N CYS A 46 7.11 -5.34 -2.37
CA CYS A 46 8.21 -6.29 -2.32
C CYS A 46 9.34 -5.76 -1.40
N PRO A 47 9.78 -6.48 -0.36
CA PRO A 47 10.83 -5.99 0.54
C PRO A 47 12.20 -5.87 -0.13
N ARG A 48 12.40 -6.47 -1.31
CA ARG A 48 13.68 -6.43 -2.05
C ARG A 48 13.79 -5.26 -3.00
N CYS A 49 12.74 -4.99 -3.79
CA CYS A 49 12.76 -3.93 -4.80
C CYS A 49 11.89 -2.71 -4.45
N GLN A 50 11.16 -2.77 -3.34
CA GLN A 50 10.33 -1.67 -2.81
C GLN A 50 9.20 -1.21 -3.76
N ARG A 51 8.90 -2.00 -4.80
CA ARG A 51 7.77 -1.75 -5.70
C ARG A 51 6.48 -2.30 -5.10
N ALA A 52 5.39 -1.55 -5.31
CA ALA A 52 4.05 -1.97 -4.94
C ALA A 52 3.65 -3.24 -5.73
N LEU A 53 2.99 -4.16 -5.04
CA LEU A 53 2.44 -5.38 -5.62
C LEU A 53 0.92 -5.43 -5.49
N PHE A 54 0.37 -4.99 -4.35
CA PHE A 54 -1.08 -5.03 -4.05
C PHE A 54 -1.49 -3.82 -3.21
N PHE A 55 -2.79 -3.48 -3.24
CA PHE A 55 -3.39 -2.43 -2.40
C PHE A 55 -4.43 -2.98 -1.41
N ASP A 56 -4.74 -4.26 -1.50
CA ASP A 56 -5.65 -4.96 -0.62
C ASP A 56 -4.95 -6.16 0.06
N GLU A 57 -5.45 -6.49 1.25
CA GLU A 57 -4.87 -7.54 2.08
C GLU A 57 -5.18 -8.95 1.55
N GLU A 58 -6.29 -9.11 0.81
CA GLU A 58 -6.74 -10.41 0.32
C GLU A 58 -5.79 -10.93 -0.76
N ASP A 59 -5.48 -10.11 -1.77
CA ASP A 59 -4.55 -10.42 -2.85
C ASP A 59 -3.11 -10.59 -2.32
N ALA A 60 -2.70 -9.73 -1.37
CA ALA A 60 -1.40 -9.85 -0.72
C ALA A 60 -1.22 -11.19 0.01
N ARG A 61 -2.29 -11.65 0.69
CA ARG A 61 -2.31 -12.94 1.39
C ARG A 61 -2.37 -14.12 0.41
N ALA A 62 -3.23 -14.05 -0.60
CA ALA A 62 -3.34 -15.05 -1.65
C ALA A 62 -2.00 -15.25 -2.37
N PHE A 63 -1.30 -14.15 -2.69
CA PHE A 63 0.03 -14.19 -3.27
C PHE A 63 1.02 -14.96 -2.39
N LEU A 64 1.11 -14.66 -1.09
CA LEU A 64 2.04 -15.36 -0.19
C LEU A 64 1.72 -16.86 -0.04
N ASN A 65 0.45 -17.24 -0.22
CA ASN A 65 0.01 -18.63 -0.26
C ASN A 65 0.28 -19.33 -1.61
N GLY A 66 0.82 -18.61 -2.60
CA GLY A 66 1.15 -19.15 -3.93
C GLY A 66 -0.02 -19.16 -4.91
N GLU A 67 -1.09 -18.44 -4.62
CA GLU A 67 -2.22 -18.28 -5.53
C GLU A 67 -1.86 -17.31 -6.67
N LYS A 68 -2.54 -17.46 -7.81
CA LYS A 68 -2.36 -16.56 -8.95
C LYS A 68 -3.24 -15.33 -8.75
N VAL A 69 -2.59 -14.20 -8.54
CA VAL A 69 -3.22 -12.87 -8.43
C VAL A 69 -2.55 -11.90 -9.40
N GLU A 70 -3.29 -10.87 -9.83
CA GLU A 70 -2.76 -9.82 -10.68
C GLU A 70 -2.02 -8.79 -9.82
N VAL A 71 -0.85 -8.35 -10.26
CA VAL A 71 -0.09 -7.28 -9.56
C VAL A 71 -0.39 -5.94 -10.17
N VAL A 72 -0.33 -4.89 -9.34
CA VAL A 72 -0.50 -3.51 -9.80
C VAL A 72 0.53 -3.17 -10.88
N GLN A 73 0.05 -2.57 -11.98
CA GLN A 73 0.91 -2.06 -13.04
C GLN A 73 1.41 -0.67 -12.63
N GLU A 74 2.69 -0.41 -12.87
CA GLU A 74 3.27 0.92 -12.70
C GLU A 74 3.32 1.52 -14.11
N ASP A 75 2.65 2.66 -14.32
CA ASP A 75 2.71 3.44 -15.56
C ASP A 75 4.09 4.10 -15.76
#